data_AF-A0A1F2YAA8-F1
#
_entry.id   AF-A0A1F2YAA8-F1
#
_cell.length_a   1.000
_cell.length_b   1.000
_cell.length_c   1.000
_cell.angle_alpha   90.00
_cell.angle_beta   90.00
_cell.angle_gamma   90.00
#
_symmetry.space_group_name_H-M   'P 1'
#
loop_
_entity.id
_entity.type
_entity.pdbx_description
1 polymer ?
#
loop_
_entity_poly.entity_id
_entity_poly.type
_entity_poly.pdbx_seq_one_letter_code
_entity_poly.pdbx_strand_id
1 'polypeptide(L)'
;MILNFLRKPIQLKHFLIFILLSPIIIVILSVIVSVLEPSDVPSLKEKPYECGSFGDQKMRIDRRYLFFASVEYQDVNYWEKGSNQLHNTKGCNDQIGNATFLVKWPEMHPSEGFRLSSNQISDIAFTLSQRGNWKDEWGDDKTFFDYTPSLKFYLSKRMGARKDMSISEINSEKKFNSSLSLYEIDLGEQDNISKKIYWQEENGKGISVVIACDS
;
A
#
# COMPACT_ATOMS: atom_id res chain seq x y z
N MET A 1 -24.52 -42.50 33.60
CA MET A 1 -25.71 -41.64 33.42
C MET A 1 -25.87 -41.08 32.00
N ILE A 2 -24.81 -40.98 31.19
CA ILE A 2 -24.90 -40.49 29.78
C ILE A 2 -25.39 -41.56 28.78
N LEU A 3 -25.17 -42.84 29.07
CA LEU A 3 -25.56 -43.94 28.15
C LEU A 3 -27.08 -44.21 28.05
N ASN A 4 -27.91 -43.69 28.95
CA ASN A 4 -29.37 -43.90 28.88
C ASN A 4 -30.08 -42.94 27.92
N PHE A 5 -29.38 -41.95 27.37
CA PHE A 5 -29.95 -40.99 26.41
C PHE A 5 -30.07 -41.58 24.99
N LEU A 6 -29.28 -42.61 24.67
CA LEU A 6 -29.22 -43.24 23.34
C LEU A 6 -30.25 -44.37 23.14
N ARG A 7 -31.06 -44.68 24.16
CA ARG A 7 -32.01 -45.81 24.15
C ARG A 7 -33.47 -45.41 23.93
N LYS A 8 -33.77 -44.13 23.71
CA LYS A 8 -35.12 -43.68 23.35
C LYS A 8 -35.25 -43.65 21.82
N PRO A 9 -36.33 -44.21 21.24
CA PRO A 9 -36.56 -44.10 19.81
C PRO A 9 -36.62 -42.61 19.46
N ILE A 10 -35.77 -42.19 18.53
CA ILE A 10 -35.75 -40.82 18.01
C ILE A 10 -37.14 -40.56 17.42
N GLN A 11 -37.97 -39.83 18.16
CA GLN A 11 -39.30 -39.51 17.68
C GLN A 11 -39.19 -38.55 16.51
N LEU A 12 -40.07 -38.68 15.51
CA LEU A 12 -40.12 -37.85 14.29
C LEU A 12 -39.94 -36.34 14.54
N LYS A 13 -40.43 -35.84 15.68
CA LYS A 13 -40.28 -34.45 16.11
C LYS A 13 -38.81 -34.03 16.32
N HIS A 14 -37.98 -34.91 16.86
CA HIS A 14 -36.54 -34.65 17.04
C HIS A 14 -35.83 -34.64 15.69
N PHE A 15 -36.21 -35.53 14.76
CA PHE A 15 -35.67 -35.57 13.40
C PHE A 15 -36.01 -34.29 12.61
N LEU A 16 -37.25 -33.81 12.72
CA LEU A 16 -37.67 -32.52 12.14
C LEU A 16 -36.90 -31.33 12.72
N ILE A 17 -36.64 -31.31 14.04
CA ILE A 17 -35.85 -30.27 14.69
C ILE A 17 -34.40 -30.27 14.17
N PHE A 18 -33.79 -31.46 14.00
CA PHE A 18 -32.44 -31.55 13.43
C PHE A 18 -32.38 -31.08 11.97
N ILE A 19 -33.39 -31.39 11.16
CA ILE A 19 -33.48 -30.89 9.78
C ILE A 19 -33.64 -29.36 9.74
N LEU A 20 -34.45 -28.79 10.63
CA LEU A 20 -34.67 -27.34 10.70
C LEU A 20 -33.44 -26.58 11.23
N LEU A 21 -32.67 -27.16 12.15
CA LEU A 21 -31.47 -26.54 12.71
C LEU A 21 -30.22 -26.77 11.85
N SER A 22 -30.20 -27.81 11.02
CA SER A 22 -29.09 -28.12 10.08
C SER A 22 -28.65 -26.93 9.22
N PRO A 23 -29.54 -26.22 8.50
CA PRO A 23 -29.11 -25.08 7.67
C PRO A 23 -28.53 -23.93 8.52
N ILE A 24 -29.06 -23.69 9.73
CA ILE A 24 -28.54 -22.66 10.64
C ILE A 24 -27.14 -23.04 11.12
N ILE A 25 -26.93 -24.31 11.49
CA ILE A 25 -25.61 -24.82 11.91
C ILE A 25 -24.61 -24.75 10.76
N ILE A 26 -25.00 -25.09 9.53
CA ILE A 26 -24.15 -25.00 8.34
C ILE A 26 -23.79 -23.55 8.05
N VAL A 27 -24.73 -22.60 8.17
CA VAL A 27 -24.46 -21.16 8.00
C VAL A 27 -23.50 -20.66 9.08
N ILE A 28 -23.71 -21.02 10.34
CA ILE A 28 -22.80 -20.62 11.43
C ILE A 28 -21.40 -21.19 11.20
N LEU A 29 -21.28 -22.47 10.83
CA LEU A 29 -19.99 -23.10 10.54
C LEU A 29 -19.30 -22.48 9.33
N SER A 30 -20.03 -22.15 8.26
CA SER A 30 -19.44 -21.48 7.09
C SER A 30 -19.02 -20.05 7.40
N VAL A 31 -19.77 -19.31 8.21
CA VAL A 31 -19.33 -17.99 8.71
C VAL A 31 -18.09 -18.11 9.60
N ILE A 32 -18.06 -19.08 10.52
CA ILE A 32 -16.91 -19.34 11.39
C ILE A 32 -15.67 -19.68 10.55
N VAL A 33 -15.79 -20.54 9.53
CA VAL A 33 -14.67 -20.90 8.63
C VAL A 33 -14.20 -19.69 7.82
N SER A 34 -15.11 -18.88 7.27
CA SER A 34 -14.75 -17.67 6.53
C SER A 34 -14.13 -16.57 7.41
N VAL A 35 -14.47 -16.52 8.70
CA VAL A 35 -13.91 -15.55 9.67
C VAL A 35 -12.61 -16.05 10.30
N LEU A 36 -12.44 -17.37 10.42
CA LEU A 36 -11.26 -18.02 10.99
C LEU A 36 -10.24 -18.47 9.94
N GLU A 37 -10.37 -18.08 8.66
CA GLU A 37 -9.28 -18.25 7.71
C GLU A 37 -8.02 -17.60 8.33
N PRO A 38 -7.00 -18.41 8.71
CA PRO A 38 -5.82 -17.87 9.35
C PRO A 38 -5.19 -16.87 8.39
N SER A 39 -4.70 -15.76 8.93
CA SER A 39 -3.93 -14.83 8.12
C SER A 39 -2.73 -15.59 7.53
N ASP A 40 -2.72 -15.77 6.21
CA ASP A 40 -1.63 -16.41 5.47
C ASP A 40 -0.32 -15.58 5.48
N VAL A 41 -0.33 -14.43 6.16
CA VAL A 41 0.82 -13.54 6.30
C VAL A 41 1.71 -14.10 7.42
N PRO A 42 2.96 -14.53 7.12
CA PRO A 42 3.86 -15.08 8.14
C PRO A 42 4.08 -14.06 9.26
N SER A 43 4.25 -14.53 10.50
CA SER A 43 4.56 -13.62 11.60
C SER A 43 5.92 -12.93 11.37
N LEU A 44 6.12 -11.76 11.98
CA LEU A 44 7.42 -11.05 11.95
C LEU A 44 8.58 -11.90 12.53
N LYS A 45 8.27 -12.87 13.39
CA LYS A 45 9.27 -13.80 13.94
C LYS A 45 9.67 -14.87 12.93
N GLU A 46 8.72 -15.40 12.16
CA GLU A 46 8.96 -16.45 11.17
C GLU A 46 9.64 -15.91 9.90
N LYS A 47 9.21 -14.72 9.46
CA LYS A 47 9.80 -14.01 8.32
C LYS A 47 10.06 -12.57 8.76
N PRO A 48 11.29 -12.19 9.13
CA PRO A 48 11.58 -10.84 9.59
C PRO A 48 11.80 -9.82 8.46
N TYR A 49 11.98 -10.29 7.22
CA TYR A 49 12.25 -9.44 6.06
C TYR A 49 11.57 -9.95 4.79
N GLU A 50 11.23 -9.02 3.91
CA GLU A 50 10.95 -9.29 2.49
C GLU A 50 12.24 -9.17 1.67
N CYS A 51 12.26 -9.82 0.51
CA CYS A 51 13.43 -9.82 -0.35
C CYS A 51 13.02 -9.83 -1.81
N GLY A 52 13.63 -8.97 -2.62
CA GLY A 52 13.40 -8.92 -4.06
C GLY A 52 14.38 -7.98 -4.73
N SER A 53 14.31 -7.87 -6.05
CA SER A 53 15.08 -6.89 -6.80
C SER A 53 14.26 -5.62 -7.06
N PHE A 54 14.91 -4.47 -6.97
CA PHE A 54 14.38 -3.19 -7.41
C PHE A 54 15.30 -2.67 -8.51
N GLY A 55 14.86 -2.79 -9.76
CA GLY A 55 15.74 -2.71 -10.92
C GLY A 55 16.85 -3.76 -10.84
N ASP A 56 18.12 -3.31 -10.89
CA ASP A 56 19.29 -4.18 -10.81
C ASP A 56 19.77 -4.45 -9.38
N GLN A 57 19.18 -3.80 -8.38
CA GLN A 57 19.61 -3.92 -6.99
C GLN A 57 18.79 -4.97 -6.25
N LYS A 58 19.46 -5.88 -5.52
CA LYS A 58 18.78 -6.78 -4.59
C LYS A 58 18.56 -6.09 -3.26
N MET A 59 17.32 -6.05 -2.82
CA MET A 59 16.90 -5.44 -1.57
C MET A 59 16.44 -6.50 -0.58
N ARG A 60 16.85 -6.31 0.68
CA ARG A 60 16.33 -7.03 1.85
C ARG A 60 15.68 -6.00 2.77
N ILE A 61 14.37 -6.04 2.89
CA ILE A 61 13.58 -4.99 3.56
C ILE A 61 13.00 -5.56 4.85
N ASP A 62 13.29 -4.91 5.98
CA ASP A 62 12.73 -5.30 7.27
C ASP A 62 11.21 -5.10 7.27
N ARG A 63 10.46 -6.18 7.57
CA ARG A 63 8.99 -6.20 7.49
C ARG A 63 8.32 -5.26 8.48
N ARG A 64 9.02 -4.84 9.54
CA ARG A 64 8.49 -3.85 10.50
C ARG A 64 8.25 -2.49 9.86
N TYR A 65 9.02 -2.16 8.82
CA TYR A 65 8.88 -0.92 8.10
C TYR A 65 7.78 -0.96 7.04
N LEU A 66 7.32 -2.15 6.65
CA LEU A 66 6.41 -2.31 5.52
C LEU A 66 4.95 -2.21 5.97
N PHE A 67 4.16 -1.54 5.14
CA PHE A 67 2.71 -1.57 5.21
C PHE A 67 2.21 -2.99 5.00
N PHE A 68 1.33 -3.46 5.90
CA PHE A 68 0.92 -4.88 6.01
C PHE A 68 2.08 -5.89 6.10
N ALA A 69 3.28 -5.44 6.48
CA ALA A 69 4.47 -6.30 6.56
C ALA A 69 4.76 -7.06 5.25
N SER A 70 4.49 -6.46 4.07
CA SER A 70 4.69 -7.12 2.77
C SER A 70 5.11 -6.13 1.68
N VAL A 71 5.83 -6.64 0.67
CA VAL A 71 6.03 -5.96 -0.61
C VAL A 71 5.07 -6.50 -1.65
N GLU A 72 4.82 -5.74 -2.71
CA GLU A 72 4.11 -6.20 -3.89
C GLU A 72 5.15 -6.53 -4.97
N TYR A 73 5.20 -7.78 -5.41
CA TYR A 73 6.04 -8.21 -6.52
C TYR A 73 5.33 -7.94 -7.85
N GLN A 74 6.13 -7.77 -8.89
CA GLN A 74 5.61 -7.71 -10.26
C GLN A 74 4.95 -9.04 -10.65
N ASP A 75 4.00 -8.95 -11.58
CA ASP A 75 3.24 -10.08 -12.12
C ASP A 75 2.40 -10.86 -11.10
N VAL A 76 2.09 -10.26 -9.94
CA VAL A 76 1.15 -10.80 -8.96
C VAL A 76 -0.10 -9.92 -8.95
N ASN A 77 -1.26 -10.51 -9.27
CA ASN A 77 -2.54 -9.84 -9.09
C ASN A 77 -2.99 -9.97 -7.64
N TYR A 78 -2.78 -8.94 -6.83
CA TYR A 78 -3.13 -8.92 -5.40
C TYR A 78 -4.64 -8.88 -5.12
N TRP A 79 -5.48 -8.68 -6.15
CA TRP A 79 -6.94 -8.65 -6.05
C TRP A 79 -7.59 -10.00 -6.40
N GLU A 80 -6.82 -10.98 -6.86
CA GLU A 80 -7.30 -12.32 -7.19
C GLU A 80 -7.16 -13.30 -6.02
N LYS A 81 -8.04 -14.31 -6.00
CA LYS A 81 -7.97 -15.38 -5.02
C LYS A 81 -6.66 -16.17 -5.20
N GLY A 82 -5.93 -16.38 -4.11
CA GLY A 82 -4.64 -17.10 -4.12
C GLY A 82 -3.41 -16.21 -4.30
N SER A 83 -3.57 -14.89 -4.32
CA SER A 83 -2.47 -13.93 -4.38
C SER A 83 -1.41 -14.13 -3.27
N ASN A 84 -1.83 -14.51 -2.07
CA ASN A 84 -0.91 -14.85 -0.96
C ASN A 84 0.03 -16.00 -1.31
N GLN A 85 -0.48 -17.05 -1.95
CA GLN A 85 0.32 -18.21 -2.37
C GLN A 85 1.32 -17.78 -3.43
N LEU A 86 0.86 -17.01 -4.43
CA LEU A 86 1.71 -16.43 -5.47
C LEU A 86 2.78 -15.49 -4.91
N HIS A 87 2.47 -14.69 -3.89
CA HIS A 87 3.44 -13.85 -3.21
C HIS A 87 4.49 -14.71 -2.47
N ASN A 88 4.05 -15.76 -1.77
CA ASN A 88 4.94 -16.63 -1.00
C ASN A 88 5.90 -17.47 -1.87
N THR A 89 5.64 -17.63 -3.16
CA THR A 89 6.60 -18.27 -4.09
C THR A 89 7.70 -17.32 -4.58
N LYS A 90 7.56 -16.01 -4.35
CA LYS A 90 8.55 -14.99 -4.73
C LYS A 90 9.70 -14.93 -3.74
N GLY A 91 10.86 -14.47 -4.19
CA GLY A 91 12.04 -14.29 -3.36
C GLY A 91 13.00 -13.23 -3.92
N CYS A 92 14.25 -13.27 -3.44
CA CYS A 92 15.25 -12.22 -3.67
C CYS A 92 15.62 -11.93 -5.15
N ASN A 93 15.21 -12.80 -6.08
CA ASN A 93 15.47 -12.63 -7.51
C ASN A 93 14.24 -12.12 -8.27
N ASP A 94 13.09 -12.00 -7.59
CA ASP A 94 11.86 -11.51 -8.17
C ASP A 94 11.79 -9.98 -8.03
N GLN A 95 11.26 -9.33 -9.07
CA GLN A 95 11.15 -7.88 -9.13
C GLN A 95 10.04 -7.39 -8.19
N ILE A 96 10.38 -6.41 -7.36
CA ILE A 96 9.42 -5.68 -6.52
C ILE A 96 8.71 -4.68 -7.44
N GLY A 97 7.40 -4.68 -7.42
CA GLY A 97 6.56 -3.66 -8.07
C GLY A 97 6.36 -2.46 -7.15
N ASN A 98 5.93 -2.70 -5.91
CA ASN A 98 5.75 -1.64 -4.91
C ASN A 98 6.26 -2.09 -3.53
N ALA A 99 6.85 -1.17 -2.79
CA ALA A 99 7.13 -1.32 -1.38
C ALA A 99 6.62 -0.08 -0.64
N THR A 100 5.51 -0.23 0.08
CA THR A 100 4.95 0.84 0.91
C THR A 100 5.51 0.73 2.31
N PHE A 101 6.07 1.82 2.80
CA PHE A 101 6.68 1.95 4.11
C PHE A 101 5.76 2.75 5.03
N LEU A 102 5.71 2.38 6.30
CA LEU A 102 4.96 3.09 7.34
C LEU A 102 5.89 3.36 8.53
N VAL A 103 6.18 4.63 8.76
CA VAL A 103 7.21 5.06 9.73
C VAL A 103 6.71 6.21 10.60
N LYS A 104 7.28 6.32 11.80
CA LYS A 104 7.06 7.44 12.72
C LYS A 104 7.98 8.61 12.34
N TRP A 105 7.41 9.77 12.09
CA TRP A 105 8.14 11.02 11.89
C TRP A 105 8.54 11.65 13.24
N PRO A 106 9.72 12.29 13.35
CA PRO A 106 10.75 12.50 12.32
C PRO A 106 11.86 11.45 12.25
N GLU A 107 11.98 10.55 13.22
CA GLU A 107 13.12 9.63 13.32
C GLU A 107 13.06 8.47 12.31
N MET A 108 11.93 8.31 11.62
CA MET A 108 11.65 7.26 10.63
C MET A 108 11.77 5.85 11.22
N HIS A 109 11.44 5.66 12.49
CA HIS A 109 11.36 4.33 13.09
C HIS A 109 10.11 3.56 12.61
N PRO A 110 10.11 2.22 12.67
CA PRO A 110 8.93 1.42 12.33
C PRO A 110 7.69 1.90 13.09
N SER A 111 6.58 2.05 12.38
CA SER A 111 5.28 2.22 13.03
C SER A 111 4.87 0.92 13.75
N GLU A 112 3.92 1.02 14.68
CA GLU A 112 3.32 -0.14 15.35
C GLU A 112 2.31 -0.90 14.46
N GLY A 113 2.28 -0.56 13.18
CA GLY A 113 1.47 -1.21 12.15
C GLY A 113 0.28 -0.38 11.72
N PHE A 114 -0.30 -0.73 10.57
CA PHE A 114 -1.45 -0.03 10.03
C PHE A 114 -2.67 -0.15 10.94
N ARG A 115 -3.25 0.98 11.32
CA ARG A 115 -4.51 1.07 12.07
C ARG A 115 -5.47 1.97 11.29
N LEU A 116 -6.58 1.39 10.81
CA LEU A 116 -7.62 2.09 10.03
C LEU A 116 -8.23 3.31 10.75
N SER A 117 -8.17 3.35 12.09
CA SER A 117 -8.68 4.42 12.94
C SER A 117 -7.58 5.22 13.65
N SER A 118 -6.36 5.20 13.13
CA SER A 118 -5.24 5.86 13.79
C SER A 118 -5.38 7.38 13.76
N ASN A 119 -5.61 7.98 14.92
CA ASN A 119 -5.42 9.41 15.14
C ASN A 119 -3.93 9.78 15.31
N GLN A 120 -2.99 8.88 14.95
CA GLN A 120 -1.55 9.14 15.07
C GLN A 120 -1.09 9.99 13.89
N ILE A 121 -1.15 11.30 14.09
CA ILE A 121 -0.73 12.35 13.15
C ILE A 121 0.78 12.26 12.81
N SER A 122 1.56 11.46 13.57
CA SER A 122 3.01 11.32 13.40
C SER A 122 3.44 10.24 12.41
N ASP A 123 2.53 9.43 11.89
CA ASP A 123 2.91 8.32 10.99
C ASP A 123 2.88 8.79 9.53
N ILE A 124 3.96 8.55 8.81
CA ILE A 124 4.10 8.85 7.38
C ILE A 124 4.12 7.53 6.61
N ALA A 125 3.29 7.46 5.58
CA ALA A 125 3.35 6.42 4.58
C ALA A 125 4.06 6.94 3.33
N PHE A 126 5.04 6.20 2.82
CA PHE A 126 5.66 6.48 1.53
C PHE A 126 5.84 5.19 0.75
N THR A 127 5.70 5.25 -0.57
CA THR A 127 5.77 4.07 -1.42
C THR A 127 6.92 4.20 -2.41
N LEU A 128 7.78 3.19 -2.44
CA LEU A 128 8.71 2.98 -3.54
C LEU A 128 7.97 2.17 -4.60
N SER A 129 7.67 2.79 -5.73
CA SER A 129 7.03 2.14 -6.88
C SER A 129 8.04 1.97 -8.00
N GLN A 130 8.24 0.73 -8.42
CA GLN A 130 8.92 0.39 -9.66
C GLN A 130 7.86 0.23 -10.75
N ARG A 131 7.92 1.08 -11.78
CA ARG A 131 7.17 0.82 -13.00
C ARG A 131 7.78 -0.44 -13.62
N GLY A 132 6.95 -1.47 -13.83
CA GLY A 132 7.36 -2.87 -14.08
C GLY A 132 8.43 -3.07 -15.17
N ASN A 133 9.02 -4.27 -15.22
CA ASN A 133 10.09 -4.67 -16.15
C ASN A 133 9.91 -4.03 -17.52
N TRP A 134 10.79 -3.07 -17.80
CA TRP A 134 10.91 -2.34 -19.04
C TRP A 134 11.03 -3.34 -20.18
N LYS A 135 10.03 -3.38 -21.06
CA LYS A 135 10.19 -4.08 -22.34
C LYS A 135 10.93 -3.11 -23.25
N ASP A 136 12.04 -3.54 -23.85
CA ASP A 136 12.83 -2.76 -24.82
C ASP A 136 11.97 -2.14 -25.94
N GLU A 137 10.81 -2.74 -26.19
CA GLU A 137 9.72 -2.30 -27.07
C GLU A 137 9.18 -0.89 -26.75
N TRP A 138 9.42 -0.36 -25.54
CA TRP A 138 8.91 0.93 -25.06
C TRP A 138 9.89 2.11 -25.28
N GLY A 139 11.08 1.85 -25.82
CA GLY A 139 12.06 2.85 -26.28
C GLY A 139 12.80 3.61 -25.17
N ASP A 140 13.93 4.26 -25.49
CA ASP A 140 14.71 5.14 -24.60
C ASP A 140 13.97 6.45 -24.29
N ASP A 141 12.81 6.37 -23.62
CA ASP A 141 12.04 7.56 -23.31
C ASP A 141 12.69 8.32 -22.15
N LYS A 142 13.40 9.40 -22.49
CA LYS A 142 14.00 10.38 -21.57
C LYS A 142 12.99 11.00 -20.60
N THR A 143 11.69 10.76 -20.79
CA THR A 143 10.60 11.19 -19.90
C THR A 143 10.27 10.19 -18.78
N PHE A 144 10.98 9.05 -18.68
CA PHE A 144 10.73 8.00 -17.67
C PHE A 144 10.81 8.50 -16.22
N PHE A 145 11.77 9.38 -15.93
CA PHE A 145 11.93 10.02 -14.63
C PHE A 145 11.27 11.39 -14.57
N ASP A 146 10.43 11.76 -15.54
CA ASP A 146 9.81 13.08 -15.58
C ASP A 146 8.42 13.06 -14.93
N TYR A 147 8.38 13.28 -13.63
CA TYR A 147 7.17 13.46 -12.82
C TYR A 147 6.47 14.81 -13.08
N THR A 148 6.78 15.52 -14.17
CA THR A 148 6.04 16.72 -14.62
C THR A 148 4.51 16.51 -14.66
N PRO A 149 3.96 15.40 -15.17
CA PRO A 149 2.52 15.16 -15.13
C PRO A 149 1.96 15.06 -13.70
N SER A 150 2.69 14.40 -12.80
CA SER A 150 2.32 14.28 -11.38
C SER A 150 2.36 15.63 -10.67
N LEU A 151 3.40 16.44 -10.92
CA LEU A 151 3.48 17.80 -10.39
C LEU A 151 2.27 18.62 -10.82
N LYS A 152 1.95 18.62 -12.13
CA LYS A 152 0.76 19.32 -12.66
C LYS A 152 -0.53 18.85 -12.01
N PHE A 153 -0.69 17.54 -11.83
CA PHE A 153 -1.87 16.96 -11.18
C PHE A 153 -2.00 17.44 -9.72
N TYR A 154 -0.94 17.42 -8.93
CA TYR A 154 -1.02 17.86 -7.53
C TYR A 154 -1.26 19.37 -7.42
N LEU A 155 -0.65 20.17 -8.30
CA LEU A 155 -0.92 21.61 -8.39
C LEU A 155 -2.39 21.88 -8.76
N SER A 156 -2.94 21.20 -9.76
CA SER A 156 -4.32 21.41 -10.22
C SER A 156 -5.36 20.94 -9.20
N LYS A 157 -5.13 19.80 -8.54
CA LYS A 157 -5.97 19.30 -7.44
C LYS A 157 -6.06 20.32 -6.30
N ARG A 158 -4.94 20.91 -5.90
CA ARG A 158 -4.87 21.76 -4.70
C ARG A 158 -5.26 23.22 -4.93
N MET A 159 -5.19 23.71 -6.16
CA MET A 159 -5.73 25.02 -6.52
C MET A 159 -7.26 25.02 -6.76
N GLY A 160 -7.92 23.87 -6.56
CA GLY A 160 -9.37 23.71 -6.65
C GLY A 160 -9.91 23.95 -8.06
N ALA A 161 -9.82 22.94 -8.95
CA ALA A 161 -10.35 22.97 -10.33
C ALA A 161 -9.94 24.20 -11.18
N ARG A 162 -9.04 25.05 -10.70
CA ARG A 162 -8.38 26.09 -11.48
C ARG A 162 -7.36 25.41 -12.36
N LYS A 163 -7.73 25.35 -13.64
CA LYS A 163 -6.90 25.32 -14.86
C LYS A 163 -5.49 24.76 -14.67
N ASP A 164 -5.20 23.64 -15.34
CA ASP A 164 -3.85 23.06 -15.42
C ASP A 164 -2.79 24.15 -15.62
N MET A 165 -1.90 24.29 -14.62
CA MET A 165 -0.85 25.29 -14.66
C MET A 165 0.13 24.95 -15.78
N SER A 166 0.43 25.93 -16.64
CA SER A 166 1.44 25.80 -17.68
C SER A 166 2.85 25.70 -17.07
N ILE A 167 3.80 25.13 -17.80
CA ILE A 167 5.20 25.06 -17.35
C ILE A 167 5.80 26.46 -17.12
N SER A 168 5.38 27.45 -17.91
CA SER A 168 5.78 28.85 -17.72
C SER A 168 5.29 29.42 -16.40
N GLU A 169 4.05 29.14 -16.01
CA GLU A 169 3.49 29.58 -14.73
C GLU A 169 4.22 28.90 -13.56
N ILE A 170 4.44 27.57 -13.63
CA ILE A 170 5.22 26.82 -12.63
C ILE A 170 6.61 27.44 -12.47
N ASN A 171 7.31 27.71 -13.57
CA ASN A 171 8.65 28.30 -13.52
C ASN A 171 8.67 29.73 -12.98
N SER A 172 7.58 30.48 -13.10
CA SER A 172 7.47 31.84 -12.56
C SER A 172 7.17 31.88 -11.07
N GLU A 173 6.47 30.86 -10.55
CA GLU A 173 6.05 30.79 -9.15
C GLU A 173 6.99 29.96 -8.28
N LYS A 174 7.78 29.04 -8.88
CA LYS A 174 8.68 28.17 -8.12
C LYS A 174 9.73 28.96 -7.35
N LYS A 175 9.98 28.54 -6.12
CA LYS A 175 11.06 29.04 -5.26
C LYS A 175 11.99 27.89 -4.94
N PHE A 176 13.29 28.15 -4.93
CA PHE A 176 14.24 27.12 -4.52
C PHE A 176 14.45 27.17 -3.01
N ASN A 177 14.21 26.05 -2.32
CA ASN A 177 14.44 25.87 -0.90
C ASN A 177 15.81 25.21 -0.70
N SER A 178 16.80 26.01 -0.29
CA SER A 178 18.19 25.55 -0.12
C SER A 178 18.36 24.53 1.02
N SER A 179 17.53 24.60 2.06
CA SER A 179 17.59 23.67 3.19
C SER A 179 17.17 22.25 2.80
N LEU A 180 16.23 22.13 1.87
CA LEU A 180 15.72 20.85 1.38
C LEU A 180 16.36 20.43 0.04
N SER A 181 17.04 21.35 -0.65
CA SER A 181 17.52 21.15 -2.02
C SER A 181 16.39 20.80 -3.00
N LEU A 182 15.21 21.40 -2.80
CA LEU A 182 14.00 21.18 -3.59
C LEU A 182 13.42 22.52 -4.07
N TYR A 183 12.72 22.51 -5.19
CA TYR A 183 11.81 23.59 -5.56
C TYR A 183 10.51 23.48 -4.76
N GLU A 184 9.87 24.60 -4.47
CA GLU A 184 8.59 24.69 -3.77
C GLU A 184 7.64 25.71 -4.42
N ILE A 185 6.34 25.44 -4.33
CA ILE A 185 5.26 26.41 -4.50
C ILE A 185 4.38 26.36 -3.25
N ASP A 186 4.08 27.54 -2.71
CA ASP A 186 3.12 27.74 -1.63
C ASP A 186 1.73 27.93 -2.24
N LEU A 187 0.81 27.02 -1.92
CA LEU A 187 -0.56 27.03 -2.44
C LEU A 187 -1.52 27.74 -1.48
N GLY A 188 -0.99 28.40 -0.46
CA GLY A 188 -1.75 29.09 0.57
C GLY A 188 -2.12 28.18 1.76
N GLU A 189 -2.97 28.72 2.63
CA GLU A 189 -3.47 28.00 3.81
C GLU A 189 -4.88 27.48 3.55
N GLN A 190 -5.10 26.20 3.86
CA GLN A 190 -6.42 25.60 3.95
C GLN A 190 -6.53 24.90 5.31
N ASP A 191 -7.60 25.17 6.05
CA ASP A 191 -7.81 24.62 7.40
C ASP A 191 -6.65 24.86 8.39
N ASN A 192 -6.05 26.06 8.35
CA ASN A 192 -4.86 26.47 9.12
C ASN A 192 -3.58 25.64 8.86
N ILE A 193 -3.53 24.90 7.76
CA ILE A 193 -2.35 24.16 7.32
C ILE A 193 -1.85 24.77 6.01
N SER A 194 -0.58 25.22 6.00
CA SER A 194 0.09 25.68 4.77
C SER A 194 0.27 24.49 3.83
N LYS A 195 -0.27 24.60 2.61
CA LYS A 195 -0.16 23.57 1.58
C LYS A 195 1.01 23.91 0.66
N LYS A 196 2.12 23.22 0.85
CA LYS A 196 3.28 23.31 -0.05
C LYS A 196 3.42 22.04 -0.88
N ILE A 197 3.87 22.20 -2.11
CA ILE A 197 4.36 21.11 -2.94
C ILE A 197 5.84 21.36 -3.18
N TYR A 198 6.64 20.30 -3.02
CA TYR A 198 8.07 20.31 -3.29
C TYR A 198 8.39 19.38 -4.46
N TRP A 199 9.43 19.68 -5.22
CA TRP A 199 9.92 18.76 -6.26
C TRP A 199 11.40 18.95 -6.55
N GLN A 200 12.01 17.96 -7.18
CA GLN A 200 13.40 18.00 -7.62
C GLN A 200 13.48 17.96 -9.15
N GLU A 201 14.19 18.91 -9.75
CA GLU A 201 14.52 18.88 -11.18
C GLU A 201 15.92 18.28 -11.35
N GLU A 202 16.06 17.32 -12.27
CA GLU A 202 17.33 16.70 -12.63
C GLU A 202 17.71 17.08 -14.07
N ASN A 203 18.93 17.59 -14.23
CA ASN A 203 19.41 18.14 -15.51
C ASN A 203 19.31 17.11 -16.63
N GLY A 204 18.55 17.46 -17.68
CA GLY A 204 18.34 16.62 -18.85
C GLY A 204 17.40 15.42 -18.64
N LYS A 205 16.82 15.26 -17.44
CA LYS A 205 15.93 14.14 -17.08
C LYS A 205 14.54 14.57 -16.56
N GLY A 206 14.31 15.88 -16.39
CA GLY A 206 13.01 16.39 -15.96
C GLY A 206 12.83 16.34 -14.44
N ILE A 207 11.61 16.17 -13.96
CA ILE A 207 11.30 16.21 -12.53
C ILE A 207 11.44 14.83 -11.91
N SER A 208 12.48 14.57 -11.12
CA SER A 208 12.77 13.25 -10.53
C SER A 208 11.91 12.87 -9.33
N VAL A 209 11.41 13.84 -8.56
CA VAL A 209 10.64 13.62 -7.33
C VAL A 209 9.60 14.72 -7.18
N VAL A 210 8.39 14.37 -6.71
CA VAL A 210 7.36 15.31 -6.25
C VAL A 210 6.90 14.91 -4.86
N ILE A 211 6.89 15.86 -3.92
CA ILE A 211 6.44 15.70 -2.54
C ILE A 211 5.25 16.62 -2.33
N ALA A 212 4.07 16.04 -2.13
CA ALA A 212 2.86 16.76 -1.79
C ALA A 212 2.38 16.28 -0.41
N CYS A 213 2.35 17.17 0.57
CA CYS A 213 1.92 16.83 1.94
C CYS A 213 0.41 16.66 1.99
N ASP A 214 -0.12 15.44 2.07
CA ASP A 214 -1.58 15.22 2.17
C ASP A 214 -2.13 15.76 3.50
N SER A 215 -3.31 16.34 3.45
CA SER A 215 -4.04 16.90 4.60
C SER A 215 -5.30 16.10 4.86
#